data_AF-X1QT94-F1
#
_entry.id   AF-X1QT94-F1
#
_cell.length_a   1.000
_cell.length_b   1.000
_cell.length_c   1.000
_cell.angle_alpha   90.00
_cell.angle_beta   90.00
_cell.angle_gamma   90.00
#
_symmetry.space_group_name_H-M   'P 1'
#
loop_
_entity.id
_entity.type
_entity.pdbx_description
1 polymer ?
#
loop_
_entity_poly.entity_id
_entity_poly.type
_entity_poly.pdbx_seq_one_letter_code
_entity_poly.pdbx_strand_id
1 'polypeptide(L)'
;MSSKISTIINDLLNEEPNVIGVALIGSDNQISFQTENWDLSQDLSGILNIIQAESGVGRITLQEINYMVVENTPERKIATNIKGKGHIIICPTGDNNAALMCYISPQAGPRDALFNVQEYAKKLKKKL
;
A
#
# COMPACT_ATOMS: atom_id res chain seq x y z
N MET A 1 3.87 -4.64 20.75
CA MET A 1 3.86 -4.94 19.30
C MET A 1 3.93 -3.67 18.45
N SER A 2 3.17 -2.61 18.78
CA SER A 2 3.17 -1.33 18.06
C SER A 2 4.56 -0.72 17.78
N SER A 3 5.50 -0.73 18.73
CA SER A 3 6.80 -0.04 18.55
C SER A 3 7.66 -0.55 17.39
N LYS A 4 7.66 -1.87 17.11
CA LYS A 4 8.51 -2.44 16.05
C LYS A 4 7.98 -2.18 14.64
N ILE A 5 6.66 -2.21 14.47
CA ILE A 5 6.01 -1.89 13.19
C ILE A 5 6.29 -0.43 12.84
N SER A 6 6.11 0.47 13.81
CA SER A 6 6.42 1.89 13.63
C SER A 6 7.89 2.14 13.27
N THR A 7 8.85 1.42 13.88
CA THR A 7 10.26 1.51 13.46
C THR A 7 10.45 1.10 12.01
N ILE A 8 9.92 -0.05 11.59
CA ILE A 8 10.06 -0.54 10.21
C ILE A 8 9.44 0.45 9.20
N ILE A 9 8.30 1.06 9.54
CA ILE A 9 7.65 2.05 8.67
C ILE A 9 8.46 3.36 8.62
N ASN A 10 8.99 3.82 9.76
CA ASN A 10 9.85 5.00 9.78
C ASN A 10 11.12 4.79 8.96
N ASP A 11 11.72 3.60 9.03
CA ASP A 11 12.88 3.24 8.22
C ASP A 11 12.53 3.27 6.72
N LEU A 12 11.36 2.76 6.32
CA LEU A 12 10.88 2.87 4.93
C LEU A 12 10.73 4.32 4.48
N LEU A 13 10.09 5.16 5.29
CA LEU A 13 9.88 6.57 4.97
C LEU A 13 11.20 7.37 4.88
N ASN A 14 12.20 6.98 5.66
CA ASN A 14 13.53 7.59 5.61
C ASN A 14 14.35 7.12 4.40
N GLU A 15 14.22 5.85 4.01
CA GLU A 15 14.98 5.26 2.90
C GLU A 15 14.35 5.56 1.53
N GLU A 16 13.02 5.67 1.47
CA GLU A 16 12.27 5.92 0.25
C GLU A 16 11.49 7.25 0.33
N PRO A 17 12.10 8.39 -0.05
CA PRO A 17 11.48 9.71 0.06
C PRO A 17 10.28 9.91 -0.86
N ASN A 18 10.10 9.05 -1.87
CA ASN A 18 8.93 9.11 -2.75
C ASN A 18 7.68 8.49 -2.13
N VAL A 19 7.82 7.69 -1.07
CA VAL A 19 6.70 7.18 -0.28
C VAL A 19 6.26 8.29 0.68
N ILE A 20 5.11 8.90 0.40
CA ILE A 20 4.58 10.02 1.17
C ILE A 20 3.40 9.62 2.04
N GLY A 21 2.87 8.40 1.92
CA GLY A 21 1.86 7.86 2.82
C GLY A 21 2.01 6.34 2.96
N VAL A 22 1.73 5.81 4.14
CA VAL A 22 1.80 4.37 4.41
C VAL A 22 0.56 3.94 5.17
N ALA A 23 0.06 2.75 4.84
CA ALA A 23 -0.97 2.05 5.59
C ALA A 23 -0.65 0.56 5.63
N LEU A 24 -0.99 -0.08 6.74
CA LEU A 24 -0.76 -1.51 6.97
C LEU A 24 -2.08 -2.19 7.30
N ILE A 25 -2.51 -3.07 6.41
CA ILE A 25 -3.65 -3.95 6.65
C ILE A 25 -3.16 -5.18 7.41
N GLY A 26 -3.77 -5.43 8.57
CA GLY A 26 -3.50 -6.59 9.41
C GLY A 26 -4.16 -7.86 8.89
N SER A 27 -3.74 -8.99 9.44
CA SER A 27 -4.33 -10.32 9.17
C SER A 27 -5.76 -10.46 9.70
N ASP A 28 -6.23 -9.51 10.50
CA ASP A 28 -7.62 -9.35 10.95
C ASP A 28 -8.49 -8.55 9.96
N ASN A 29 -7.94 -8.23 8.77
CA ASN A 29 -8.57 -7.38 7.75
C ASN A 29 -8.90 -5.97 8.25
N GLN A 30 -8.19 -5.47 9.28
CA GLN A 30 -8.31 -4.09 9.77
C GLN A 30 -7.06 -3.26 9.45
N ILE A 31 -7.20 -1.94 9.48
CA ILE A 31 -6.05 -1.04 9.38
C ILE A 31 -5.31 -1.06 10.73
N SER A 32 -4.13 -1.67 10.74
CA SER A 32 -3.28 -1.77 11.93
C SER A 32 -2.39 -0.53 12.14
N PHE A 33 -2.11 0.21 11.06
CA PHE A 33 -1.36 1.45 11.06
C PHE A 33 -1.70 2.27 9.81
N GLN A 34 -1.71 3.59 9.92
CA GLN A 34 -1.63 4.50 8.79
C GLN A 34 -0.92 5.80 9.20
N THR A 35 -0.28 6.47 8.24
CA THR A 35 0.28 7.82 8.43
C THR A 35 -0.85 8.85 8.56
N GLU A 36 -0.61 9.95 9.26
CA GLU A 36 -1.65 10.94 9.59
C GLU A 36 -2.17 11.75 8.38
N ASN A 37 -1.45 11.72 7.26
CA ASN A 37 -1.75 12.52 6.08
C ASN A 37 -2.83 11.93 5.16
N TRP A 38 -3.35 10.75 5.49
CA TRP A 38 -4.48 10.12 4.81
C TRP A 38 -5.26 9.22 5.77
N ASP A 39 -6.53 9.00 5.45
CA ASP A 39 -7.39 8.08 6.20
C ASP A 39 -8.10 7.16 5.21
N LEU A 40 -7.78 5.87 5.32
CA LEU A 40 -8.31 4.82 4.45
C LEU A 40 -9.48 4.06 5.08
N SER A 41 -9.92 4.44 6.28
CA SER A 41 -10.93 3.71 7.04
C SER A 41 -12.26 3.54 6.28
N GLN A 42 -12.66 4.54 5.49
CA GLN A 42 -13.88 4.50 4.68
C GLN A 42 -13.74 3.66 3.41
N ASP A 43 -12.52 3.40 2.96
CA ASP A 43 -12.21 2.70 1.71
C ASP A 43 -11.78 1.24 1.93
N LEU A 44 -11.75 0.77 3.17
CA LEU A 44 -11.23 -0.54 3.57
C LEU A 44 -11.83 -1.70 2.76
N SER A 45 -13.14 -1.68 2.52
CA SER A 45 -13.80 -2.70 1.70
C SER A 45 -13.24 -2.76 0.27
N GLY A 46 -12.97 -1.60 -0.34
CA GLY A 46 -12.36 -1.52 -1.66
C GLY A 46 -10.89 -1.98 -1.67
N ILE A 47 -10.18 -1.71 -0.58
CA ILE A 47 -8.80 -2.15 -0.36
C ILE A 47 -8.71 -3.68 -0.24
N LEU A 48 -9.57 -4.30 0.56
CA LEU A 48 -9.59 -5.76 0.71
C LEU A 48 -9.95 -6.45 -0.61
N ASN A 49 -10.89 -5.90 -1.36
CA ASN A 49 -11.26 -6.41 -2.69
C ASN A 49 -10.07 -6.40 -3.65
N ILE A 50 -9.29 -5.32 -3.71
CA ILE A 50 -8.12 -5.28 -4.61
C ILE A 50 -7.03 -6.26 -4.14
N ILE A 51 -6.79 -6.39 -2.83
CA ILE A 51 -5.79 -7.31 -2.27
C ILE A 51 -6.11 -8.75 -2.69
N GLN A 52 -7.38 -9.15 -2.60
CA GLN A 52 -7.84 -10.50 -2.92
C GLN A 52 -8.00 -10.76 -4.43
N ALA A 53 -8.11 -9.71 -5.24
CA ALA A 53 -8.41 -9.88 -6.65
C ALA A 53 -7.26 -10.53 -7.45
N GLU A 54 -7.51 -11.72 -8.00
CA GLU A 54 -6.60 -12.40 -8.92
C GLU A 54 -6.61 -11.76 -10.32
N SER A 55 -7.74 -11.19 -10.74
CA SER A 55 -7.89 -10.47 -12.01
C SER A 55 -9.12 -9.54 -11.98
N GLY A 56 -9.29 -8.68 -13.00
CA GLY A 56 -10.55 -7.94 -13.23
C GLY A 56 -10.76 -6.63 -12.47
N VAL A 57 -9.93 -6.28 -11.48
CA VAL A 57 -10.01 -4.97 -10.83
C VAL A 57 -9.31 -3.93 -11.70
N GLY A 58 -10.09 -3.16 -12.46
CA GLY A 58 -9.56 -2.10 -13.34
C GLY A 58 -9.23 -0.79 -12.61
N ARG A 59 -9.79 -0.57 -11.41
CA ARG A 59 -9.57 0.66 -10.62
C ARG A 59 -9.78 0.44 -9.13
N ILE A 60 -9.18 1.30 -8.33
CA ILE A 60 -9.50 1.51 -6.91
C ILE A 60 -9.82 2.98 -6.67
N THR A 61 -10.78 3.25 -5.78
CA THR A 61 -11.07 4.62 -5.32
C THR A 61 -10.62 4.72 -3.86
N LEU A 62 -9.77 5.69 -3.56
CA LEU A 62 -9.32 6.00 -2.19
C LEU A 62 -9.54 7.49 -1.95
N GLN A 63 -10.24 7.87 -0.88
CA GLN A 63 -10.57 9.26 -0.53
C GLN A 63 -11.12 10.04 -1.73
N GLU A 64 -12.09 9.44 -2.44
CA GLU A 64 -12.72 9.98 -3.66
C GLU A 64 -11.79 10.14 -4.88
N ILE A 65 -10.53 9.70 -4.78
CA ILE A 65 -9.56 9.72 -5.87
C ILE A 65 -9.53 8.36 -6.56
N ASN A 66 -9.78 8.36 -7.87
CA ASN A 66 -9.72 7.16 -8.71
C ASN A 66 -8.27 6.87 -9.16
N TYR A 67 -7.81 5.64 -8.93
CA TYR A 67 -6.53 5.12 -9.40
C TYR A 67 -6.79 3.93 -10.33
N MET A 68 -6.24 3.97 -11.54
CA MET A 68 -6.33 2.89 -12.51
C MET A 68 -5.29 1.83 -12.20
N VAL A 69 -5.70 0.57 -12.13
CA VAL A 69 -4.76 -0.54 -11.89
C VAL A 69 -3.96 -0.79 -13.16
N VAL A 70 -2.66 -0.57 -13.08
CA VAL A 70 -1.72 -0.76 -14.20
C VAL A 70 -0.92 -2.05 -14.06
N GLU A 71 -0.90 -2.64 -12.87
CA GLU A 71 -0.25 -3.91 -12.60
C GLU A 71 -0.99 -4.65 -11.49
N ASN A 72 -1.23 -5.94 -11.69
CA ASN A 72 -1.87 -6.81 -10.71
C ASN A 72 -1.20 -8.18 -10.72
N THR A 73 -0.31 -8.41 -9.75
CA THR A 73 0.30 -9.72 -9.51
C THR A 73 0.06 -10.14 -8.04
N PRO A 74 0.28 -11.42 -7.69
CA PRO A 74 0.18 -11.86 -6.30
C PRO A 74 1.16 -11.15 -5.35
N GLU A 75 2.31 -10.70 -5.86
CA GLU A 75 3.35 -10.05 -5.06
C GLU A 75 3.15 -8.54 -4.90
N ARG A 76 2.45 -7.92 -5.86
CA ARG A 76 2.24 -6.47 -5.88
C ARG A 76 1.09 -6.06 -6.78
N LYS A 77 0.43 -4.96 -6.40
CA LYS A 77 -0.58 -4.29 -7.21
C LYS A 77 -0.21 -2.82 -7.29
N ILE A 78 -0.27 -2.25 -8.49
CA ILE A 78 0.09 -0.85 -8.73
C ILE A 78 -1.11 -0.16 -9.37
N ALA A 79 -1.54 0.94 -8.75
CA ALA A 79 -2.58 1.79 -9.29
C ALA A 79 -2.08 3.23 -9.45
N THR A 80 -2.50 3.91 -10.52
CA THR A 80 -2.03 5.25 -10.87
C THR A 80 -3.20 6.18 -11.11
N ASN A 81 -3.16 7.38 -10.55
CA ASN A 81 -4.14 8.41 -10.86
C ASN A 81 -3.80 9.09 -12.19
N ILE A 82 -4.71 9.00 -13.17
CA ILE A 82 -4.52 9.57 -14.51
C ILE A 82 -4.54 11.12 -14.54
N LYS A 83 -4.94 11.77 -13.44
CA LYS A 83 -4.95 13.23 -13.29
C LYS A 83 -3.70 13.75 -12.56
N GLY A 84 -2.67 12.92 -12.38
CA GLY A 84 -1.41 13.33 -11.75
C GLY A 84 -1.48 13.50 -10.24
N LYS A 85 -2.39 12.79 -9.56
CA LYS A 85 -2.45 12.76 -8.07
C LYS A 85 -1.65 11.60 -7.45
N GLY A 86 -0.63 11.09 -8.15
CA GLY A 86 0.26 10.07 -7.61
C GLY A 86 -0.21 8.64 -7.81
N HIS A 87 0.38 7.74 -7.04
CA HIS A 87 0.29 6.29 -7.26
C HIS A 87 0.12 5.53 -5.96
N ILE A 88 -0.44 4.33 -6.05
CA ILE A 88 -0.62 3.41 -4.94
C ILE A 88 0.11 2.11 -5.28
N ILE A 89 0.98 1.69 -4.37
CA ILE A 89 1.58 0.35 -4.39
C ILE A 89 0.96 -0.44 -3.24
N ILE A 90 0.50 -1.65 -3.54
CA ILE A 90 -0.02 -2.60 -2.55
C ILE A 90 0.82 -3.85 -2.64
N CYS A 91 1.48 -4.22 -1.56
CA CYS A 91 2.29 -5.42 -1.45
C CYS A 91 1.68 -6.37 -0.40
N PRO A 92 0.94 -7.40 -0.83
CA PRO A 92 0.47 -8.44 0.07
C PRO A 92 1.64 -9.10 0.80
N THR A 93 1.51 -9.32 2.11
CA THR A 93 2.52 -10.04 2.90
C THR A 93 2.33 -11.56 2.80
N GLY A 94 1.15 -12.00 2.36
CA GLY A 94 0.79 -13.41 2.16
C GLY A 94 0.05 -14.06 3.34
N ASP A 95 -0.28 -13.30 4.38
CA ASP A 95 -0.99 -13.79 5.56
C ASP A 95 -2.41 -13.18 5.63
N ASN A 96 -3.44 -13.96 5.30
CA ASN A 96 -4.87 -13.59 5.42
C ASN A 96 -5.23 -12.14 4.95
N ASN A 97 -4.78 -11.77 3.76
CA ASN A 97 -4.94 -10.42 3.15
C ASN A 97 -4.17 -9.27 3.83
N ALA A 98 -3.27 -9.57 4.76
CA ALA A 98 -2.35 -8.58 5.27
C ALA A 98 -1.51 -8.00 4.11
N ALA A 99 -1.35 -6.68 4.10
CA ALA A 99 -0.72 -5.97 3.01
C ALA A 99 -0.12 -4.63 3.47
N LEU A 100 1.04 -4.31 2.93
CA LEU A 100 1.61 -2.97 3.01
C LEU A 100 1.09 -2.14 1.84
N MET A 101 0.52 -0.97 2.13
CA MET A 101 0.10 0.01 1.15
C MET A 101 0.95 1.27 1.25
N CYS A 102 1.39 1.78 0.11
CA CYS A 102 2.20 3.00 0.01
C CYS A 102 1.59 3.95 -1.02
N TYR A 103 1.41 5.21 -0.61
CA TYR A 103 1.10 6.32 -1.50
C TYR A 103 2.41 6.96 -1.97
N ILE A 104 2.61 6.96 -3.29
CA ILE A 104 3.81 7.45 -3.95
C ILE A 104 3.55 8.83 -4.53
N SER A 105 4.52 9.73 -4.34
CA SER A 105 4.51 11.08 -4.85
C SER A 105 4.21 11.12 -6.36
N PRO A 106 3.37 12.07 -6.83
CA PRO A 106 3.13 12.26 -8.26
C PRO A 106 4.35 12.63 -9.10
N GLN A 107 5.44 13.06 -8.45
CA GLN A 107 6.68 13.45 -9.12
C GLN A 107 7.60 12.26 -9.44
N ALA A 108 7.29 11.07 -8.90
CA ALA A 108 8.08 9.86 -9.09
C ALA A 108 7.29 8.80 -9.86
N GLY A 109 7.99 7.92 -10.57
CA GLY A 109 7.37 6.74 -11.14
C GLY A 109 7.01 5.74 -10.04
N PRO A 110 5.87 5.02 -10.13
CA PRO A 110 5.51 4.04 -9.12
C PRO A 110 6.50 2.88 -9.00
N ARG A 111 7.27 2.59 -10.07
CA ARG A 111 8.27 1.53 -10.05
C ARG A 111 9.58 1.94 -9.39
N ASP A 112 9.81 3.23 -9.17
CA ASP A 112 11.03 3.74 -8.56
C ASP A 112 11.10 3.36 -7.07
N ALA A 113 9.95 3.42 -6.38
CA ALA A 113 9.82 3.03 -4.97
C ALA A 113 9.56 1.52 -4.75
N LEU A 114 9.31 0.76 -5.83
CA LEU A 114 8.75 -0.59 -5.73
C LEU A 114 9.67 -1.57 -4.99
N PHE A 115 10.96 -1.51 -5.26
CA PHE A 115 11.94 -2.42 -4.64
C PHE A 115 11.92 -2.28 -3.11
N ASN A 116 12.00 -1.04 -2.62
CA ASN A 116 11.97 -0.74 -1.19
C ASN A 116 10.64 -1.18 -0.59
N VAL A 117 9.50 -0.83 -1.19
CA VAL A 117 8.18 -1.23 -0.66
C VAL A 117 8.04 -2.75 -0.56
N GLN A 118 8.49 -3.52 -1.56
CA GLN A 118 8.43 -4.98 -1.50
C GLN A 118 9.35 -5.57 -0.41
N GLU A 119 10.57 -5.06 -0.25
CA GLU A 119 11.49 -5.51 0.80
C GLU A 119 10.93 -5.23 2.20
N TYR A 120 10.33 -4.06 2.41
CA TYR A 120 9.70 -3.71 3.67
C TYR A 120 8.42 -4.51 3.96
N ALA A 121 7.62 -4.83 2.94
CA ALA A 121 6.50 -5.75 3.09
C ALA A 121 6.95 -7.14 3.60
N LYS A 122 8.07 -7.66 3.09
CA LYS A 122 8.68 -8.93 3.58
C LYS A 122 9.17 -8.82 5.02
N LYS A 123 9.74 -7.68 5.44
CA LYS A 123 10.14 -7.43 6.83
C LYS A 123 8.93 -7.45 7.77
N LEU A 124 7.81 -6.87 7.34
CA LEU A 124 6.54 -6.81 8.09
C LEU A 124 5.87 -8.18 8.19
N LYS A 125 5.93 -9.02 7.13
CA LYS A 125 5.40 -10.40 7.15
C LYS A 125 5.82 -11.19 8.39
N LYS A 126 7.08 -11.07 8.81
CA LYS A 126 7.62 -11.79 9.98
C LYS A 126 7.07 -11.29 11.34
N LYS A 127 6.11 -10.36 11.34
CA LYS A 127 5.65 -9.60 12.50
C LYS A 127 4.12 -9.43 12.58
N LEU A 128 3.39 -9.78 11.51
CA LEU A 128 1.92 -9.77 11.42
C LEU A 128 1.35 -11.16 11.71
#